data_AF-A0ABD0RLW7-F1
#
_entry.id   AF-A0ABD0RLW7-F1
#
_cell.length_a   1.000
_cell.length_b   1.000
_cell.length_c   1.000
_cell.angle_alpha   90.00
_cell.angle_beta   90.00
_cell.angle_gamma   90.00
#
_symmetry.space_group_name_H-M   'P 1'
#
loop_
_entity.id
_entity.type
_entity.pdbx_description
1 polymer ?
#
loop_
_entity_poly.entity_id
_entity_poly.type
_entity_poly.pdbx_seq_one_letter_code
_entity_poly.pdbx_strand_id
1 'polypeptide(L)'
;PVPGLTLREAKQAWRNASHPALQNRHKDLSWMVAHEILPVRAVMHSRGMAKNPVCPRPGCNSPETVYHLLWECSAARDLWAKTGPLYFPCLPAGGAQIGYQLAILGVGRSLKDLTAQEFTSLWLTLNVIKDAIWATRNLLVGKRVTVPLPGDYILN
;
A
#
# COMPACT_ATOMS: atom_id res chain seq x y z
N PRO A 1 13.99 6.52 11.52
CA PRO A 1 14.51 5.27 10.93
C PRO A 1 13.37 4.57 10.20
N VAL A 2 13.64 3.83 9.12
CA VAL A 2 12.66 2.94 8.47
C VAL A 2 13.11 1.51 8.78
N PRO A 3 12.25 0.65 9.35
CA PRO A 3 12.63 -0.73 9.66
C PRO A 3 13.22 -1.46 8.45
N GLY A 4 14.33 -2.19 8.66
CA GLY A 4 14.98 -2.96 7.60
C GLY A 4 15.77 -2.18 6.54
N LEU A 5 15.92 -0.85 6.69
CA LEU A 5 16.72 -0.02 5.78
C LEU A 5 17.99 0.53 6.44
N THR A 6 19.06 0.69 5.64
CA THR A 6 20.23 1.47 6.06
C THR A 6 19.87 2.96 6.21
N LEU A 7 20.70 3.74 6.90
CA LEU A 7 20.47 5.19 7.05
C LEU A 7 20.35 5.92 5.70
N ARG A 8 21.16 5.51 4.71
CA ARG A 8 21.12 6.10 3.36
C ARG A 8 19.81 5.79 2.65
N GLU A 9 19.36 4.54 2.71
CA GLU A 9 18.10 4.11 2.11
C GLU A 9 16.91 4.76 2.81
N ALA A 10 16.93 4.84 4.15
CA ALA A 10 15.89 5.53 4.90
C ALA A 10 15.77 7.02 4.48
N LYS A 11 16.90 7.73 4.35
CA LYS A 11 16.90 9.11 3.83
C LYS A 11 16.28 9.20 2.42
N GLN A 12 16.58 8.23 1.55
CA GLN A 12 16.00 8.18 0.21
C GLN A 12 14.50 7.88 0.24
N ALA A 13 14.06 6.93 1.06
CA ALA A 13 12.66 6.60 1.26
C ALA A 13 11.86 7.82 1.72
N TRP A 14 12.40 8.64 2.64
CA TRP A 14 11.75 9.88 3.07
C TRP A 14 11.61 10.93 1.97
N ARG A 15 12.65 11.10 1.15
CA ARG A 15 12.59 11.97 -0.04
C ARG A 15 11.51 11.50 -1.01
N ASN A 16 11.41 10.18 -1.21
CA ASN A 16 10.44 9.59 -2.12
C ASN A 16 9.02 9.66 -1.56
N ALA A 17 8.83 9.47 -0.26
CA ALA A 17 7.53 9.65 0.41
C ALA A 17 7.01 11.08 0.28
N SER A 18 7.90 12.07 0.17
CA SER A 18 7.56 13.49 0.01
C SER A 18 7.67 13.98 -1.45
N HIS A 19 7.81 13.08 -2.41
CA HIS A 19 8.11 13.43 -3.81
C HIS A 19 7.05 14.39 -4.39
N PRO A 20 7.45 15.47 -5.11
CA PRO A 20 6.52 16.52 -5.54
C PRO A 20 5.44 16.04 -6.50
N ALA A 21 5.72 15.00 -7.30
CA ALA A 21 4.74 14.41 -8.22
C ALA A 21 3.59 13.65 -7.53
N LEU A 22 3.71 13.37 -6.22
CA LEU A 22 2.67 12.67 -5.47
C LEU A 22 1.61 13.65 -4.95
N GLN A 23 0.34 13.22 -4.98
CA GLN A 23 -0.73 13.91 -4.27
C GLN A 23 -0.56 13.74 -2.76
N ASN A 24 -1.13 14.63 -1.94
CA ASN A 24 -1.00 14.57 -0.48
C ASN A 24 -1.42 13.21 0.08
N ARG A 25 -2.53 12.64 -0.41
CA ARG A 25 -2.99 11.31 -0.01
C ARG A 25 -1.95 10.21 -0.23
N HIS A 26 -1.17 10.28 -1.32
CA HIS A 26 -0.13 9.31 -1.64
C HIS A 26 1.11 9.50 -0.77
N LYS A 27 1.43 10.76 -0.44
CA LYS A 27 2.51 11.10 0.50
C LYS A 27 2.20 10.59 1.90
N ASP A 28 0.99 10.85 2.39
CA ASP A 28 0.50 10.39 3.69
C ASP A 28 0.52 8.86 3.76
N LEU A 29 0.01 8.19 2.73
CA LEU A 29 0.05 6.73 2.65
C LEU A 29 1.48 6.18 2.67
N SER A 30 2.37 6.71 1.83
CA SER A 30 3.79 6.30 1.81
C SER A 30 4.48 6.51 3.16
N TRP A 31 4.18 7.63 3.82
CA TRP A 31 4.73 7.95 5.13
C TRP A 31 4.25 6.96 6.20
N MET A 32 2.94 6.70 6.28
CA MET A 32 2.36 5.73 7.21
C MET A 32 2.91 4.31 6.98
N VAL A 33 3.11 3.93 5.72
CA VAL A 33 3.65 2.63 5.34
C VAL A 33 5.11 2.49 5.75
N ALA A 34 5.94 3.51 5.51
CA ALA A 34 7.35 3.51 5.92
C ALA A 34 7.53 3.46 7.44
N HIS A 35 6.54 3.94 8.19
CA HIS A 35 6.50 3.88 9.65
C HIS A 35 5.80 2.62 10.21
N GLU A 36 5.23 1.77 9.36
CA GLU A 36 4.41 0.61 9.76
C GLU A 36 3.23 0.94 10.68
N ILE A 37 2.65 2.13 10.54
CA ILE A 37 1.55 2.64 11.39
C ILE A 37 0.19 2.66 10.70
N LEU A 38 0.10 2.14 9.48
CA LEU A 38 -1.17 2.04 8.76
C LEU A 38 -2.20 1.27 9.64
N PRO A 39 -3.49 1.66 9.70
CA PRO A 39 -4.48 1.02 10.56
C PRO A 39 -4.96 -0.33 9.99
N VAL A 40 -4.02 -1.25 9.83
CA VAL A 40 -4.22 -2.67 9.54
C VAL A 40 -4.68 -3.40 10.81
N ARG A 41 -5.31 -4.57 10.65
CA ARG A 41 -5.90 -5.31 11.78
C ARG A 41 -4.89 -5.68 12.84
N ALA A 42 -3.64 -6.01 12.49
CA ALA A 42 -2.61 -6.29 13.48
C ALA A 42 -2.33 -5.07 14.40
N VAL A 43 -2.18 -3.88 13.82
CA VAL A 43 -1.95 -2.62 14.55
C VAL A 43 -3.18 -2.20 15.35
N MET A 44 -4.38 -2.36 14.77
CA MET A 44 -5.62 -2.02 15.48
C MET A 44 -5.88 -2.98 16.65
N HIS A 45 -5.66 -4.28 16.45
CA HIS A 45 -5.86 -5.30 17.49
C HIS A 45 -4.90 -5.11 18.67
N SER A 46 -3.62 -4.82 18.40
CA SER A 46 -2.65 -4.55 19.49
C SER A 46 -3.00 -3.32 20.33
N ARG A 47 -3.89 -2.45 19.83
CA ARG A 47 -4.42 -1.28 20.53
C ARG A 47 -5.86 -1.45 21.03
N GLY A 48 -6.43 -2.66 20.96
CA GLY A 48 -7.80 -2.94 21.39
C GLY A 48 -8.90 -2.37 20.47
N MET A 49 -8.55 -1.93 19.26
CA MET A 49 -9.47 -1.29 18.30
C MET A 49 -10.05 -2.26 17.25
N ALA A 50 -9.60 -3.51 17.22
CA ALA A 50 -10.12 -4.56 16.35
C ALA A 50 -10.31 -5.87 17.13
N LYS A 51 -11.33 -6.65 16.76
CA LYS A 51 -11.66 -7.94 17.41
C LYS A 51 -10.56 -9.00 17.26
N ASN A 52 -9.88 -9.01 16.12
CA ASN A 52 -8.79 -9.94 15.81
C ASN A 52 -7.78 -9.25 14.87
N PRO A 53 -6.55 -9.78 14.75
CA PRO A 53 -5.53 -9.23 13.88
C PRO A 53 -5.60 -9.74 12.43
N VAL A 54 -6.64 -10.48 12.04
CA VAL A 54 -6.70 -11.24 10.78
C VAL A 54 -7.10 -10.35 9.60
N CYS A 55 -6.55 -10.64 8.42
CA CYS A 55 -6.91 -10.01 7.15
C CYS A 55 -8.43 -10.00 6.93
N PRO A 56 -9.03 -8.85 6.55
CA PRO A 56 -10.47 -8.75 6.34
C PRO A 56 -10.92 -9.36 4.99
N ARG A 57 -10.00 -9.86 4.16
CA ARG A 57 -10.35 -10.44 2.87
C ARG A 57 -10.93 -11.85 3.04
N PRO A 58 -12.08 -12.17 2.42
CA PRO A 58 -12.64 -13.51 2.49
C PRO A 58 -11.64 -14.57 2.04
N GLY A 59 -11.53 -15.67 2.80
CA GLY A 59 -10.59 -16.75 2.53
C GLY A 59 -9.14 -16.47 2.92
N CYS A 60 -8.81 -15.27 3.39
CA CYS A 60 -7.48 -14.95 3.92
C CYS A 60 -7.48 -15.04 5.45
N ASN A 61 -6.63 -15.91 6.01
CA ASN A 61 -6.56 -16.15 7.47
C ASN A 61 -5.24 -15.67 8.10
N SER A 62 -4.40 -14.98 7.33
CA SER A 62 -3.12 -14.45 7.82
C SER A 62 -3.31 -13.18 8.65
N PRO A 63 -2.42 -12.88 9.61
CA PRO A 63 -2.38 -11.58 10.28
C PRO A 63 -2.23 -10.44 9.27
N GLU A 64 -3.08 -9.41 9.38
CA GLU A 64 -3.00 -8.23 8.51
C GLU A 64 -1.93 -7.27 9.01
N THR A 65 -0.70 -7.46 8.53
CA THR A 65 0.40 -6.49 8.66
C THR A 65 0.44 -5.56 7.45
N VAL A 66 1.25 -4.49 7.49
CA VAL A 66 1.50 -3.64 6.31
C VAL A 66 2.14 -4.46 5.18
N TYR A 67 3.11 -5.31 5.53
CA TYR A 67 3.75 -6.23 4.60
C TYR A 67 2.74 -7.19 3.95
N HIS A 68 1.87 -7.80 4.76
CA HIS A 68 0.83 -8.68 4.25
C HIS A 68 -0.13 -7.95 3.31
N LEU A 69 -0.69 -6.82 3.77
CA LEU A 69 -1.66 -6.04 3.01
C LEU A 69 -1.12 -5.59 1.65
N LEU A 70 0.12 -5.08 1.60
CA LEU A 70 0.67 -4.48 0.39
C LEU A 70 1.47 -5.43 -0.48
N TRP A 71 1.86 -6.62 0.00
CA TRP A 71 2.78 -7.50 -0.72
C TRP A 71 2.36 -8.97 -0.74
N GLU A 72 2.18 -9.60 0.43
CA GLU A 72 1.95 -11.05 0.50
C GLU A 72 0.53 -11.47 0.14
N CYS A 73 -0.46 -10.64 0.49
CA CYS A 73 -1.86 -10.96 0.32
C CYS A 73 -2.16 -11.27 -1.15
N SER A 74 -2.92 -12.34 -1.42
CA SER A 74 -3.28 -12.75 -2.78
C SER A 74 -3.87 -11.60 -3.60
N ALA A 75 -4.76 -10.82 -3.01
CA ALA A 75 -5.34 -9.65 -3.67
C ALA A 75 -4.30 -8.56 -4.00
N ALA A 76 -3.28 -8.36 -3.15
CA ALA A 76 -2.19 -7.45 -3.45
C ALA A 76 -1.34 -7.98 -4.62
N ARG A 77 -0.95 -9.26 -4.57
CA ARG A 77 -0.22 -9.92 -5.65
C ARG A 77 -0.97 -9.86 -6.97
N ASP A 78 -2.29 -10.06 -6.95
CA ASP A 78 -3.13 -9.98 -8.14
C ASP A 78 -3.14 -8.56 -8.72
N LEU A 79 -3.22 -7.53 -7.87
CA LEU A 79 -3.12 -6.15 -8.33
C LEU A 79 -1.75 -5.86 -8.93
N TRP A 80 -0.67 -6.20 -8.23
CA TRP A 80 0.70 -6.04 -8.74
C TRP A 80 0.92 -6.77 -10.07
N ALA A 81 0.44 -8.02 -10.17
CA ALA A 81 0.54 -8.84 -11.37
C ALA A 81 -0.27 -8.27 -12.54
N LYS A 82 -1.48 -7.74 -12.29
CA LYS A 82 -2.33 -7.14 -13.33
C LYS A 82 -1.78 -5.80 -13.83
N THR A 83 -1.13 -5.02 -12.97
CA THR A 83 -0.49 -3.76 -13.36
C THR A 83 0.92 -3.91 -13.92
N GLY A 84 1.58 -5.06 -13.74
CA GLY A 84 2.94 -5.31 -14.23
C GLY A 84 3.10 -5.14 -15.75
N PRO A 85 2.29 -5.81 -16.58
CA PRO A 85 2.38 -5.71 -18.05
C PRO A 85 1.87 -4.39 -18.64
N LEU A 86 1.02 -3.65 -17.91
CA LEU A 86 0.36 -2.44 -18.42
C LEU A 86 1.23 -1.17 -18.32
N TYR A 87 2.30 -1.18 -17.51
CA TYR A 87 3.07 0.04 -17.21
C TYR A 87 4.59 -0.04 -17.46
N PHE A 88 5.16 -1.20 -17.83
CA PHE A 88 6.62 -1.34 -17.98
C PHE A 88 7.10 -2.04 -19.28
N PRO A 89 7.05 -1.36 -20.45
CA PRO A 89 7.70 -1.84 -21.67
C PRO A 89 9.24 -1.81 -21.63
N CYS A 90 9.85 -1.08 -20.69
CA CYS A 90 11.31 -0.90 -20.57
C CYS A 90 11.99 -1.85 -19.57
N LEU A 91 11.22 -2.67 -18.86
CA LEU A 91 11.80 -3.85 -18.21
C LEU A 91 12.02 -4.89 -19.31
N PRO A 92 13.21 -5.50 -19.44
CA PRO A 92 13.44 -6.53 -20.44
C PRO A 92 12.32 -7.57 -20.32
N ALA A 93 11.77 -7.98 -21.46
CA ALA A 93 10.79 -9.05 -21.53
C ALA A 93 11.38 -10.29 -20.83
N GLY A 94 11.03 -10.48 -19.56
CA GLY A 94 11.64 -11.47 -18.68
C GLY A 94 12.56 -10.88 -17.60
N GLY A 95 12.07 -10.87 -16.36
CA GLY A 95 12.90 -11.40 -15.27
C GLY A 95 13.24 -10.48 -14.08
N ALA A 96 12.99 -9.18 -14.11
CA ALA A 96 13.18 -8.36 -12.90
C ALA A 96 11.90 -8.36 -12.05
N GLN A 97 11.80 -9.31 -11.10
CA GLN A 97 10.82 -9.21 -10.02
C GLN A 97 11.05 -7.89 -9.29
N ILE A 98 10.11 -6.96 -9.39
CA ILE A 98 10.14 -5.75 -8.56
C ILE A 98 10.19 -6.20 -7.09
N GLY A 99 11.20 -5.76 -6.36
CA GLY A 99 11.34 -6.11 -4.95
C GLY A 99 10.41 -5.27 -4.08
N TYR A 100 10.04 -5.79 -2.91
CA TYR A 100 9.24 -5.08 -1.91
C TYR A 100 9.78 -3.68 -1.60
N GLN A 101 11.09 -3.55 -1.40
CA GLN A 101 11.74 -2.28 -1.09
C GLN A 101 11.52 -1.22 -2.19
N LEU A 102 11.55 -1.61 -3.47
CA LEU A 102 11.30 -0.70 -4.58
C LEU A 102 9.80 -0.39 -4.67
N ALA A 103 8.95 -1.41 -4.70
CA ALA A 103 7.51 -1.26 -4.85
C ALA A 103 6.90 -0.39 -3.73
N ILE A 104 7.36 -0.60 -2.50
CA ILE A 104 6.73 -0.02 -1.31
C ILE A 104 7.46 1.24 -0.84
N LEU A 105 8.80 1.21 -0.78
CA LEU A 105 9.61 2.29 -0.19
C LEU A 105 10.35 3.14 -1.24
N GLY A 106 10.33 2.72 -2.51
CA GLY A 106 10.99 3.44 -3.59
C GLY A 106 12.51 3.41 -3.49
N VAL A 107 13.08 2.37 -2.89
CA VAL A 107 14.54 2.21 -2.77
C VAL A 107 14.99 0.91 -3.42
N GLY A 108 16.20 0.90 -3.98
CA GLY A 108 16.74 -0.29 -4.63
C GLY A 108 17.88 0.05 -5.59
N ARG A 109 18.69 -0.96 -5.92
CA ARG A 109 19.83 -0.79 -6.85
C ARG A 109 19.38 -0.50 -8.27
N SER A 110 18.25 -1.06 -8.69
CA SER A 110 17.66 -0.88 -10.03
C SER A 110 17.22 0.56 -10.33
N LEU A 111 17.21 1.45 -9.33
CA LEU A 111 16.90 2.86 -9.53
C LEU A 111 18.05 3.65 -10.15
N LYS A 112 19.28 3.14 -10.11
CA LYS A 112 20.47 3.86 -10.59
C LYS A 112 20.46 4.07 -12.10
N ASP A 113 19.79 3.18 -12.83
CA ASP A 113 19.77 3.16 -14.28
C ASP A 113 18.58 3.93 -14.86
N LEU A 114 17.70 4.48 -14.00
CA LEU A 114 16.51 5.22 -14.41
C LEU A 114 16.79 6.72 -14.45
N THR A 115 16.28 7.39 -15.49
CA THR A 115 16.20 8.84 -15.51
C THR A 115 15.22 9.36 -14.44
N ALA A 116 15.34 10.63 -14.08
CA ALA A 116 14.43 11.26 -13.10
C ALA A 116 12.95 11.20 -13.56
N GLN A 117 12.70 11.31 -14.86
CA GLN A 117 11.35 11.25 -15.43
C GLN A 117 10.79 9.82 -15.36
N GLU A 118 11.59 8.81 -15.73
CA GLU A 118 11.19 7.41 -15.62
C GLU A 118 10.91 7.01 -14.17
N PHE A 119 11.78 7.43 -13.25
CA PHE A 119 11.55 7.23 -11.82
C PHE A 119 10.26 7.90 -11.36
N THR A 120 9.98 9.13 -11.78
CA THR A 120 8.77 9.85 -11.39
C THR A 120 7.51 9.11 -11.84
N SER A 121 7.48 8.66 -13.10
CA SER A 121 6.36 7.88 -13.65
C SER A 121 6.20 6.54 -12.95
N LEU A 122 7.30 5.80 -12.74
CA LEU A 122 7.31 4.55 -11.98
C LEU A 122 6.77 4.77 -10.56
N TRP A 123 7.31 5.74 -9.84
CA TRP A 123 6.97 5.99 -8.45
C TRP A 123 5.52 6.43 -8.27
N LEU A 124 4.98 7.23 -9.20
CA LEU A 124 3.57 7.58 -9.21
C LEU A 124 2.70 6.33 -9.39
N THR A 125 2.99 5.48 -10.38
CA THR A 125 2.27 4.23 -10.63
C THR A 125 2.26 3.31 -9.40
N LEU A 126 3.42 3.11 -8.77
CA LEU A 126 3.53 2.29 -7.56
C LEU A 126 2.67 2.84 -6.41
N ASN A 127 2.60 4.16 -6.27
CA ASN A 127 1.78 4.80 -5.22
C ASN A 127 0.29 4.72 -5.52
N VAL A 128 -0.11 4.80 -6.79
CA VAL A 128 -1.51 4.55 -7.20
C VAL A 128 -1.92 3.11 -6.89
N ILE A 129 -1.04 2.13 -7.13
CA ILE A 129 -1.33 0.73 -6.81
C ILE A 129 -1.44 0.52 -5.29
N LYS A 130 -0.51 1.07 -4.50
CA LYS A 130 -0.58 1.06 -3.03
C LYS A 130 -1.90 1.63 -2.52
N ASP A 131 -2.30 2.77 -3.07
CA ASP A 131 -3.54 3.47 -2.74
C ASP A 131 -4.78 2.64 -3.13
N ALA A 132 -4.79 2.00 -4.29
CA ALA A 132 -5.87 1.10 -4.70
C ALA A 132 -5.97 -0.15 -3.79
N ILE A 133 -4.85 -0.76 -3.42
CA ILE A 133 -4.83 -1.88 -2.46
C ILE A 133 -5.39 -1.42 -1.11
N TRP A 134 -4.97 -0.25 -0.62
CA TRP A 134 -5.44 0.30 0.64
C TRP A 134 -6.94 0.65 0.61
N ALA A 135 -7.39 1.35 -0.42
CA ALA A 135 -8.77 1.75 -0.61
C ALA A 135 -9.69 0.53 -0.71
N THR A 136 -9.33 -0.49 -1.52
CA THR A 136 -10.14 -1.71 -1.64
C THR A 136 -10.23 -2.48 -0.32
N ARG A 137 -9.15 -2.51 0.47
CA ARG A 137 -9.20 -3.07 1.82
C ARG A 137 -10.14 -2.27 2.72
N ASN A 138 -10.08 -0.94 2.68
CA ASN A 138 -10.94 -0.10 3.53
C ASN A 138 -12.43 -0.29 3.23
N LEU A 139 -12.81 -0.63 2.00
CA LEU A 139 -14.20 -1.01 1.68
C LEU A 139 -14.68 -2.27 2.43
N LEU A 140 -13.76 -3.16 2.83
CA LEU A 140 -14.07 -4.38 3.60
C LEU A 140 -14.17 -4.13 5.11
N VAL A 141 -13.54 -3.05 5.60
CA VAL A 141 -13.51 -2.70 7.03
C VAL A 141 -14.48 -1.57 7.36
N GLY A 142 -14.75 -0.69 6.41
CA GLY A 142 -15.73 0.38 6.53
C GLY A 142 -17.11 -0.20 6.79
N LYS A 143 -17.78 0.29 7.84
CA LYS A 143 -19.20 0.04 8.02
C LYS A 143 -19.94 0.67 6.83
N ARG A 144 -20.88 -0.05 6.22
CA ARG A 144 -21.96 0.62 5.49
C ARG A 144 -22.64 1.52 6.51
N VAL A 145 -22.42 2.82 6.44
CA VAL A 145 -23.28 3.79 7.11
C VAL A 145 -24.57 3.76 6.31
N THR A 146 -25.48 2.86 6.67
CA THR A 146 -26.89 3.06 6.33
C THR A 146 -27.32 4.24 7.17
N VAL A 147 -27.38 5.43 6.58
CA VAL A 147 -28.15 6.53 7.16
C VAL A 147 -29.59 6.00 7.21
N PRO A 148 -30.21 5.87 8.40
CA PRO A 148 -31.63 5.57 8.46
C PRO A 148 -32.33 6.66 7.66
N LEU A 149 -33.10 6.27 6.64
CA LEU A 149 -33.95 7.24 5.97
C LEU A 149 -34.95 7.76 7.03
N PRO A 150 -35.25 9.07 7.05
CA PRO A 150 -36.27 9.59 7.96
C PRO A 150 -37.62 8.96 7.59
N GLY A 151 -37.96 7.87 8.27
CA GLY A 151 -39.10 7.01 7.97
C GLY A 151 -39.20 5.77 8.84
N ASP A 152 -38.10 5.26 9.40
CA ASP A 152 -38.10 4.04 10.24
C ASP A 152 -38.50 4.28 11.71
N TYR A 153 -39.09 5.44 12.03
CA TYR A 153 -39.63 5.76 13.37
C TYR A 153 -41.15 5.60 13.46
N ILE A 154 -41.75 4.61 12.78
CA ILE A 154 -43.12 4.18 13.05
C ILE A 154 -43.16 2.68 12.68
N LEU A 155 -43.28 1.70 13.57
CA LEU A 155 -44.35 1.41 14.53
C LEU A 155 -43.81 0.48 15.63
N ASN A 156 -44.50 0.53 16.78
CA ASN A 156 -44.34 -0.30 17.99
C ASN A 156 -44.12 -1.80 17.74
#